data_AF-A0A344WLL5-F1
#
_entry.id   AF-A0A344WLL5-F1
#
_cell.length_a   1.000
_cell.length_b   1.000
_cell.length_c   1.000
_cell.angle_alpha   90.00
_cell.angle_beta   90.00
_cell.angle_gamma   90.00
#
_symmetry.space_group_name_H-M   'P 1'
#
loop_
_entity.id
_entity.type
_entity.pdbx_description
1 polymer ?
#
loop_
_entity_poly.entity_id
_entity_poly.type
_entity_poly.pdbx_seq_one_letter_code
_entity_poly.pdbx_strand_id
1 'polypeptide(L)'
;MRLEYVTDDACRKFHKDETGFRLITTYLGPGTQWIDTGAGNASIFQMQTFEVGMLLGQRRGREGRILHRSPPIEGTGETRLVLVVDVDLPTHWE
;
A
#
# COMPACT_ATOMS: atom_id res chain seq x y z
N MET A 1 5.48 -6.60 -11.32
CA MET A 1 4.15 -5.98 -11.47
C MET A 1 3.10 -7.05 -11.29
N ARG A 2 1.97 -6.72 -10.66
CA ARG A 2 0.81 -7.59 -10.51
C ARG A 2 -0.49 -6.78 -10.63
N LEU A 3 -1.49 -7.34 -11.30
CA LEU A 3 -2.87 -6.86 -11.31
C LEU A 3 -3.72 -7.98 -10.72
N GLU A 4 -4.36 -7.73 -9.60
CA GLU A 4 -5.00 -8.78 -8.81
C GLU A 4 -6.46 -8.43 -8.52
N TYR A 5 -7.31 -9.45 -8.64
CA TYR A 5 -8.67 -9.44 -8.13
C TYR A 5 -8.65 -10.04 -6.72
N VAL A 6 -8.97 -9.23 -5.72
CA VAL A 6 -8.86 -9.57 -4.30
C VAL A 6 -10.24 -9.57 -3.66
N THR A 7 -10.57 -10.65 -2.98
CA THR A 7 -11.87 -10.84 -2.29
C THR A 7 -11.71 -11.10 -0.79
N ASP A 8 -10.48 -10.97 -0.29
CA ASP A 8 -10.11 -11.29 1.07
C ASP A 8 -9.19 -10.22 1.67
N ASP A 9 -8.81 -10.46 2.91
CA ASP A 9 -7.92 -9.63 3.68
C ASP A 9 -6.44 -10.02 3.43
N ALA A 10 -5.99 -9.99 2.18
CA ALA A 10 -4.63 -10.40 1.79
C ALA A 10 -3.50 -9.66 2.55
N CYS A 11 -3.76 -8.47 3.11
CA CYS A 11 -2.79 -7.72 3.90
C CYS A 11 -3.40 -6.86 5.01
N ARG A 12 -3.63 -7.46 6.19
CA ARG A 12 -4.40 -6.87 7.32
C ARG A 12 -3.64 -5.85 8.17
N LYS A 13 -2.32 -6.00 8.29
CA LYS A 13 -1.49 -5.23 9.23
C LYS A 13 -0.85 -4.04 8.52
N PHE A 14 -0.81 -2.89 9.20
CA PHE A 14 -0.02 -1.75 8.72
C PHE A 14 1.46 -2.11 8.70
N HIS A 15 2.10 -1.97 7.55
CA HIS A 15 3.49 -2.36 7.33
C HIS A 15 4.13 -1.51 6.23
N LYS A 16 5.43 -1.71 6.03
CA LYS A 16 6.12 -1.35 4.78
C LYS A 16 6.43 -2.64 4.04
N ASP A 17 6.32 -2.63 2.73
CA ASP A 17 6.72 -3.75 1.90
C ASP A 17 8.24 -3.86 1.80
N GLU A 18 8.73 -5.09 1.61
CA GLU A 18 10.12 -5.42 1.34
C GLU A 18 10.48 -5.08 -0.12
N THR A 19 10.47 -3.79 -0.45
CA THR A 19 10.69 -3.22 -1.80
C THR A 19 11.54 -1.95 -1.73
N GLY A 20 12.04 -1.45 -2.87
CA GLY A 20 12.54 -0.08 -2.98
C GLY A 20 11.42 0.96 -2.86
N PHE A 21 10.53 0.98 -3.85
CA PHE A 21 9.28 1.74 -3.84
C PHE A 21 8.15 0.86 -4.39
N ARG A 22 6.93 1.10 -3.94
CA ARG A 22 5.72 0.50 -4.50
C ARG A 22 4.81 1.58 -5.06
N LEU A 23 4.48 1.48 -6.34
CA LEU A 23 3.30 2.14 -6.89
C LEU A 23 2.10 1.23 -6.69
N ILE A 24 1.01 1.78 -6.16
CA ILE A 24 -0.23 1.06 -5.94
C ILE A 24 -1.44 1.91 -6.35
N THR A 25 -2.38 1.28 -7.04
CA THR A 25 -3.68 1.89 -7.35
C THR A 25 -4.77 0.83 -7.30
N THR A 26 -5.95 1.23 -6.83
CA THR A 26 -7.13 0.37 -6.80
C THR A 26 -8.12 0.89 -7.85
N TYR A 27 -8.46 0.05 -8.84
CA TYR A 27 -9.36 0.38 -9.94
C TYR A 27 -10.83 0.01 -9.67
N LEU A 28 -11.06 -0.92 -8.76
CA LEU A 28 -12.38 -1.34 -8.30
C LEU A 28 -12.30 -1.58 -6.80
N GLY A 29 -13.33 -1.18 -6.05
CA GLY A 29 -13.41 -1.40 -4.60
C GLY A 29 -12.62 -0.39 -3.75
N PRO A 30 -12.59 -0.60 -2.42
CA PRO A 30 -11.95 0.32 -1.48
C PRO A 30 -10.44 0.39 -1.67
N GLY A 31 -9.87 1.59 -1.63
CA GLY A 31 -8.44 1.82 -1.83
C GLY A 31 -7.57 1.41 -0.65
N THR A 32 -6.27 1.35 -0.88
CA THR A 32 -5.26 1.09 0.15
C THR A 32 -5.39 2.06 1.32
N GLN A 33 -5.31 1.54 2.55
CA GLN A 33 -5.31 2.34 3.76
C GLN A 33 -3.88 2.65 4.21
N TRP A 34 -3.65 3.80 4.82
CA TRP A 34 -2.36 4.20 5.36
C TRP A 34 -2.47 5.04 6.63
N ILE A 35 -1.39 5.08 7.40
CA ILE A 35 -1.24 5.89 8.62
C ILE A 35 0.09 6.65 8.58
N ASP A 36 0.14 7.84 9.19
CA ASP A 36 1.39 8.55 9.51
C ASP A 36 1.70 8.34 11.00
N THR A 37 2.70 7.51 11.30
CA THR A 37 3.13 7.22 12.67
C THR A 37 3.83 8.41 13.34
N GLY A 38 4.25 9.42 12.58
CA GLY A 38 4.87 10.65 13.08
C GLY A 38 3.87 11.74 13.47
N ALA A 39 2.57 11.59 13.14
CA ALA A 39 1.57 12.64 13.33
C ALA A 39 0.99 12.74 14.75
N GLY A 40 1.48 11.96 15.73
CA GLY A 40 1.01 11.97 17.13
C GLY A 40 -0.37 11.33 17.35
N ASN A 41 -1.25 11.38 16.35
CA ASN A 41 -2.47 10.59 16.24
C ASN A 41 -2.39 9.78 14.94
N ALA A 42 -2.52 8.46 15.04
CA ALA A 42 -2.51 7.56 13.88
C ALA A 42 -3.92 7.46 13.26
N SER A 43 -4.38 8.53 12.61
CA SER A 43 -5.60 8.49 11.80
C SER A 43 -5.39 7.55 10.61
N ILE A 44 -6.40 6.71 10.34
CA ILE A 44 -6.41 5.85 9.16
C ILE A 44 -6.95 6.66 7.99
N PHE A 45 -6.12 6.83 6.98
CA PHE A 45 -6.49 7.41 5.71
C PHE A 45 -6.75 6.30 4.70
N GLN A 46 -7.66 6.53 3.77
CA GLN A 46 -7.95 5.59 2.68
C GLN A 46 -7.85 6.32 1.36
N MET A 47 -7.07 5.76 0.44
CA MET A 47 -6.99 6.25 -0.93
C MET A 47 -8.33 6.08 -1.63
N GLN A 48 -8.70 7.02 -2.50
CA GLN A 48 -9.82 6.87 -3.41
C GLN A 48 -9.48 5.91 -4.55
N THR A 49 -10.50 5.29 -5.15
CA THR A 49 -10.33 4.51 -6.38
C THR A 49 -9.68 5.39 -7.45
N PHE A 50 -8.77 4.83 -8.25
CA PHE A 50 -7.93 5.49 -9.26
C PHE A 50 -6.82 6.41 -8.73
N GLU A 51 -6.73 6.69 -7.43
CA GLU A 51 -5.53 7.35 -6.90
C GLU A 51 -4.31 6.44 -7.01
N VAL A 52 -3.17 7.05 -7.29
CA VAL A 52 -1.88 6.36 -7.36
C VAL A 52 -1.04 6.75 -6.16
N GLY A 53 -0.76 5.76 -5.31
CA GLY A 53 0.11 5.91 -4.16
C GLY A 53 1.53 5.48 -4.51
N MET A 54 2.52 6.28 -4.15
CA MET A 54 3.93 5.90 -4.19
C MET A 54 4.44 5.72 -2.76
N LEU A 55 4.73 4.48 -2.39
CA LEU A 55 5.03 4.09 -1.02
C LEU A 55 6.51 3.70 -0.91
N LEU A 56 7.19 4.27 0.08
CA LEU A 56 8.59 3.98 0.36
C LEU A 56 8.72 2.61 1.04
N GLY A 57 9.41 1.67 0.40
CA GLY A 57 9.63 0.34 0.96
C GLY A 57 10.78 0.27 1.97
N GLN A 58 10.92 -0.90 2.62
CA GLN A 58 11.90 -1.12 3.69
C GLN A 58 13.35 -1.02 3.22
N ARG A 59 13.64 -1.38 1.96
CA ARG A 59 15.01 -1.39 1.40
C ARG A 59 15.64 -0.01 1.27
N ARG A 60 14.88 1.06 1.46
CA ARG A 60 15.38 2.46 1.41
C ARG A 60 15.85 3.00 2.76
N GLY A 61 15.83 2.18 3.82
CA GLY A 61 16.52 2.49 5.08
C GLY A 61 16.00 3.72 5.85
N ARG A 62 14.82 4.24 5.52
CA ARG A 62 14.17 5.31 6.30
C ARG A 62 13.16 4.71 7.28
N GLU A 63 13.17 5.21 8.51
CA GLU A 63 12.22 4.80 9.54
C GLU A 63 10.76 4.94 9.10
N GLY A 64 9.92 4.06 9.66
CA GLY A 64 8.55 3.73 9.25
C GLY A 64 7.51 4.82 9.49
N ARG A 65 7.63 5.97 8.81
CA ARG A 65 6.65 7.06 8.95
C ARG A 65 5.28 6.72 8.35
N ILE A 66 5.25 6.38 7.06
CA ILE A 66 4.01 5.94 6.40
C ILE A 66 3.99 4.42 6.37
N LEU A 67 2.94 3.84 6.96
CA LEU A 67 2.63 2.42 6.90
C LEU A 67 1.31 2.23 6.18
N HIS A 68 1.17 1.16 5.40
CA HIS A 68 -0.03 0.88 4.63
C HIS A 68 -0.55 -0.54 4.85
N ARG A 69 -1.80 -0.77 4.44
CA ARG A 69 -2.46 -2.08 4.44
C ARG A 69 -3.58 -2.14 3.40
N SER A 70 -4.05 -3.35 3.11
CA SER A 70 -5.35 -3.52 2.47
C SER A 70 -6.47 -3.16 3.46
N PRO A 71 -7.54 -2.47 3.02
CA PRO A 71 -8.75 -2.33 3.84
C PRO A 71 -9.33 -3.72 4.16
N PRO A 72 -9.94 -3.91 5.34
CA PRO A 72 -10.61 -5.15 5.69
C PRO A 72 -11.89 -5.30 4.87
N ILE A 73 -11.94 -6.29 3.99
CA ILE A 73 -13.07 -6.59 3.09
C ILE A 73 -13.56 -8.04 3.22
N GLU A 74 -12.85 -8.90 3.95
CA GLU A 74 -13.24 -10.28 4.16
C GLU A 74 -14.63 -10.35 4.82
N GLY A 75 -15.55 -11.09 4.19
CA GLY A 75 -16.92 -11.24 4.66
C GLY A 75 -17.85 -10.04 4.39
N THR A 76 -17.38 -8.96 3.76
CA THR A 76 -18.25 -7.82 3.38
C THR A 76 -18.94 -8.02 2.03
N GLY A 77 -18.43 -8.94 1.20
CA GLY A 77 -18.85 -9.11 -0.20
C GLY A 77 -18.24 -8.09 -1.16
N GLU A 78 -17.41 -7.17 -0.65
CA GLU A 78 -16.63 -6.26 -1.47
C GLU A 78 -15.49 -6.99 -2.19
N THR A 79 -15.07 -6.44 -3.31
CA THR A 79 -13.98 -6.97 -4.12
C THR A 79 -13.11 -5.83 -4.59
N ARG A 80 -11.83 -6.10 -4.83
CA ARG A 80 -10.87 -5.09 -5.24
C ARG A 80 -10.13 -5.52 -6.50
N LEU A 81 -9.95 -4.60 -7.44
CA LEU A 81 -9.01 -4.77 -8.56
C LEU A 81 -7.82 -3.85 -8.31
N VAL A 82 -6.66 -4.41 -7.98
CA VAL A 82 -5.49 -3.64 -7.52
C VAL A 82 -4.31 -3.87 -8.46
N LEU A 83 -3.71 -2.78 -8.94
CA LEU A 83 -2.43 -2.79 -9.64
C LEU A 83 -1.32 -2.42 -8.65
N VAL A 84 -0.27 -3.24 -8.66
CA VAL A 84 0.95 -3.02 -7.89
C VAL A 84 2.16 -3.12 -8.82
N VAL A 85 3.01 -2.10 -8.77
CA VAL A 85 4.31 -2.07 -9.45
C VAL A 85 5.39 -1.81 -8.42
N ASP A 86 6.20 -2.83 -8.16
CA ASP A 86 7.38 -2.71 -7.30
C ASP A 86 8.57 -2.25 -8.13
N VAL A 87 9.27 -1.24 -7.62
CA VAL A 87 10.41 -0.58 -8.27
C VAL A 87 11.60 -0.64 -7.33
N ASP A 88 12.61 -1.41 -7.72
CA ASP A 88 13.92 -1.41 -7.08
C ASP A 88 14.86 -0.51 -7.88
N LEU A 89 15.06 0.73 -7.42
CA LEU A 89 16.14 1.57 -7.97
C LEU A 89 17.49 1.07 -7.41
N PRO A 90 18.59 1.25 -8.15
CA PRO A 90 19.92 1.07 -7.59
C PRO A 90 20.10 1.89 -6.29
N THR A 91 20.92 1.39 -5.37
CA THR A 91 21.38 2.18 -4.21
C THR A 91 22.54 3.11 -4.57
N HIS A 92 23.13 2.92 -5.76
CA HIS A 92 24.22 3.70 -6.33
C HIS A 92 23.94 3.93 -7.82
N TRP A 93 24.07 5.17 -8.29
CA TRP A 93 24.09 5.48 -9.71
C TRP A 93 25.55 5.46 -10.14
N GLU A 94 25.98 4.38 -10.81
CA GLU A 94 27.26 4.39 -11.54
C GLU A 94 27.13 5.22 -12.84
#